data_AF-A0A7C6G3D8-F1
#
_entry.id   AF-A0A7C6G3D8-F1
#
_cell.length_a   1.000
_cell.length_b   1.000
_cell.length_c   1.000
_cell.angle_alpha   90.00
_cell.angle_beta   90.00
_cell.angle_gamma   90.00
#
_symmetry.space_group_name_H-M   'P 1'
#
loop_
_entity.id
_entity.type
_entity.pdbx_description
1 polymer ?
#
loop_
_entity_poly.entity_id
_entity_poly.type
_entity_poly.pdbx_seq_one_letter_code
_entity_poly.pdbx_strand_id
1 'polypeptide(L)' 'MKPLGLNEIRTKFLEFFASKEHLVMPSFSLIPKNDPSILLINAGMTPLKPYFTGAEKPPS' A
#
# COMPACT_ATOMS: atom_id res chain seq x y z
N MET A 1 26.12 2.17 -14.50
CA MET A 1 25.16 2.72 -13.53
C MET A 1 25.58 2.33 -12.13
N LYS A 2 25.42 3.20 -11.13
CA LYS A 2 25.64 2.82 -9.72
C LYS A 2 24.44 1.98 -9.25
N PRO A 3 24.65 0.90 -8.49
CA PRO A 3 23.54 0.15 -7.90
C PRO A 3 22.81 1.03 -6.89
N LEU A 4 21.48 0.99 -6.92
CA LEU A 4 20.63 1.72 -5.98
C LEU A 4 20.41 0.88 -4.72
N GLY A 5 20.31 1.55 -3.57
CA GLY A 5 19.95 0.89 -2.30
C GLY A 5 18.45 0.57 -2.23
N LEU A 6 18.08 -0.41 -1.40
CA LEU A 6 16.67 -0.81 -1.21
C LEU A 6 15.77 0.36 -0.79
N ASN A 7 16.25 1.19 0.15
CA ASN A 7 15.50 2.38 0.59
C ASN A 7 15.37 3.42 -0.51
N GLU A 8 16.41 3.58 -1.33
CA GLU A 8 16.40 4.53 -2.44
C GLU A 8 15.41 4.10 -3.53
N ILE A 9 15.38 2.81 -3.90
CA ILE A 9 14.41 2.26 -4.85
C ILE A 9 12.99 2.45 -4.34
N ARG A 10 12.73 2.15 -3.05
CA ARG A 10 11.43 2.35 -2.42
C ARG A 10 10.99 3.82 -2.48
N THR A 11 11.88 4.75 -2.11
CA THR A 11 11.57 6.19 -2.17
C THR A 11 11.26 6.63 -3.59
N LYS A 12 12.08 6.26 -4.58
CA LYS A 12 11.86 6.62 -5.98
C LYS A 12 10.52 6.10 -6.53
N PHE A 13 10.11 4.89 -6.14
CA PHE A 13 8.80 4.34 -6.52
C PHE A 13 7.65 5.18 -5.94
N LEU A 14 7.71 5.49 -4.64
CA LEU A 14 6.67 6.27 -3.97
C LEU A 14 6.59 7.70 -4.52
N GLU A 15 7.74 8.35 -4.75
CA GLU A 15 7.83 9.70 -5.32
C GLU A 15 7.28 9.75 -6.75
N PHE A 16 7.56 8.74 -7.57
CA PHE A 16 7.03 8.67 -8.93
C PHE A 16 5.49 8.68 -8.93
N PHE A 17 4.85 7.83 -8.13
CA PHE A 17 3.39 7.78 -8.06
C PHE A 17 2.79 9.00 -7.35
N ALA A 18 3.46 9.54 -6.34
CA ALA A 18 3.08 10.81 -5.72
C ALA A 18 3.06 11.96 -6.76
N SER A 19 4.04 12.00 -7.67
CA SER A 19 4.07 12.98 -8.78
C SER A 19 2.94 12.80 -9.79
N LYS A 20 2.25 11.66 -9.77
CA LYS A 20 1.05 11.34 -10.55
C LYS A 20 -0.22 11.42 -9.69
N GLU A 21 -0.18 12.22 -8.62
CA GLU A 21 -1.31 12.49 -7.73
C GLU A 21 -1.85 11.24 -7.00
N HIS A 22 -1.03 10.20 -6.84
CA HIS A 22 -1.40 9.07 -5.99
C HIS A 22 -1.09 9.38 -4.52
N LEU A 23 -2.04 9.10 -3.63
CA LEU A 23 -1.84 9.23 -2.19
C LEU A 23 -0.83 8.20 -1.67
N VAL A 24 0.27 8.68 -1.08
CA VAL A 24 1.25 7.84 -0.39
C VAL A 24 0.74 7.52 1.01
N MET A 25 0.51 6.24 1.29
CA MET A 25 0.07 5.77 2.60
C MET A 25 1.17 4.95 3.30
N PRO A 26 1.20 4.95 4.65
CA PRO A 26 2.06 4.05 5.40
C PRO A 26 1.65 2.59 5.17
N SER A 27 2.61 1.67 5.33
CA SER A 27 2.31 0.24 5.29
C SER A 27 1.34 -0.13 6.39
N PHE A 28 0.46 -1.09 6.08
CA PHE A 28 -0.47 -1.65 7.06
C PHE A 28 0.23 -2.65 7.98
N SER A 29 -0.43 -2.95 9.10
CA SER A 29 -0.02 -4.02 10.03
C SER A 29 0.09 -5.36 9.31
N LEU A 30 1.12 -6.16 9.62
CA LEU A 30 1.23 -7.52 9.11
C LEU A 30 0.04 -8.39 9.52
N ILE A 31 -0.48 -8.17 10.75
CA ILE A 31 -1.67 -8.85 11.26
C ILE A 31 -2.91 -8.07 10.80
N PRO A 32 -3.85 -8.72 10.08
CA PRO A 32 -5.07 -8.08 9.60
C PRO A 32 -5.98 -7.69 10.77
N LYS A 33 -6.67 -6.57 10.61
CA LYS A 33 -7.72 -6.14 11.53
C LYS A 33 -9.07 -6.47 10.90
N ASN A 34 -9.95 -7.12 11.64
CA ASN A 34 -11.34 -7.41 11.23
C ASN A 34 -11.51 -8.33 10.00
N ASP A 35 -10.49 -9.10 9.62
CA ASP A 35 -10.62 -10.16 8.61
C ASP A 35 -10.15 -11.50 9.18
N PRO A 36 -11.07 -12.34 9.70
CA PRO A 36 -10.72 -13.64 10.26
C PRO A 36 -10.40 -14.69 9.19
N SER A 37 -10.56 -14.38 7.90
CA SER A 37 -10.32 -15.33 6.80
C SER A 37 -8.85 -15.43 6.38
N ILE A 38 -8.01 -14.50 6.84
CA ILE A 38 -6.58 -14.43 6.50
C ILE A 38 -5.71 -14.31 7.76
N LEU A 39 -4.56 -14.97 7.76
CA LEU A 39 -3.62 -14.92 8.88
C LEU A 39 -2.70 -13.69 8.82
N LEU A 40 -2.23 -13.32 7.62
CA LEU A 40 -1.26 -12.26 7.39
C LEU A 40 -1.62 -11.45 6.14
N ILE A 41 -1.27 -10.16 6.12
CA ILE A 41 -1.33 -9.34 4.91
C ILE A 41 -0.25 -9.80 3.94
N ASN A 42 -0.67 -10.46 2.86
CA ASN A 42 0.21 -11.02 1.83
C ASN A 42 0.47 -10.07 0.66
N ALA A 43 -0.37 -9.04 0.48
CA ALA A 43 -0.28 -8.09 -0.62
C ALA A 43 -0.72 -6.69 -0.18
N GLY A 44 -0.18 -5.65 -0.84
CA GLY A 44 -0.52 -4.25 -0.55
C GLY A 44 -2.00 -3.90 -0.82
N MET A 45 -2.70 -4.70 -1.63
CA MET A 45 -4.12 -4.48 -1.95
C MET A 45 -5.09 -5.04 -0.90
N THR A 46 -4.67 -6.03 -0.11
CA THR A 46 -5.52 -6.72 0.88
C THR A 46 -6.24 -5.75 1.83
N PRO A 47 -5.58 -4.76 2.45
CA PRO A 47 -6.25 -3.79 3.33
C PRO A 47 -7.15 -2.78 2.58
N LEU A 48 -7.09 -2.73 1.24
CA LEU A 48 -7.88 -1.83 0.40
C LEU A 48 -9.16 -2.48 -0.13
N LYS A 49 -9.41 -3.75 0.21
CA LYS A 49 -10.59 -4.52 -0.23
C LYS A 49 -11.93 -3.77 -0.03
N PRO A 50 -12.21 -3.09 1.10
CA PRO A 50 -13.47 -2.36 1.28
C PRO A 50 -13.71 -1.27 0.24
N TYR A 51 -12.64 -0.61 -0.24
CA TYR A 51 -12.74 0.41 -1.28
C TYR A 51 -13.05 -0.20 -2.65
N PHE A 52 -12.41 -1.34 -2.98
CA PHE A 52 -12.68 -2.04 -4.25
C PHE A 52 -14.08 -2.62 -4.32
N THR A 53 -14.66 -3.04 -3.19
CA THR A 53 -16.04 -3.53 -3.12
C THR A 53 -17.08 -2.42 -3.02
N GLY A 54 -16.65 -1.15 -2.86
CA GLY A 54 -17.54 0.00 -2.65
C GLY A 54 -18.20 0.05 -1.27
N ALA A 55 -17.69 -0.73 -0.30
CA ALA A 55 -18.19 -0.72 1.07
C ALA A 55 -17.75 0.54 1.84
N GLU A 56 -16.58 1.09 1.47
CA GLU A 56 -16.05 2.34 2.00
C GLU A 56 -15.60 3.24 0.85
N LYS A 57 -15.57 4.57 1.10
CA LYS A 57 -14.99 5.52 0.15
C LYS A 57 -13.49 5.66 0.42
N PRO A 58 -12.63 5.54 -0.61
CA PRO A 58 -11.20 5.77 -0.42
C PRO A 58 -10.93 7.24 -0.02
N PRO A 59 -9.86 7.48 0.74
CA PRO A 59 -9.42 8.85 1.04
C PRO A 59 -9.07 9.60 -0.25
N SER A 60 -9.36 10.90 -0.25
CA SER A 60 -9.05 11.83 -1.33
C SER A 60 -7.65 12.43 -1.16
#